data_AF-A0A210QYR6-F1
#
_entry.id   AF-A0A210QYR6-F1
#
_cell.length_a   1.000
_cell.length_b   1.000
_cell.length_c   1.000
_cell.angle_alpha   90.00
_cell.angle_beta   90.00
_cell.angle_gamma   90.00
#
_symmetry.space_group_name_H-M   'P 1'
#
loop_
_entity.id
_entity.type
_entity.pdbx_description
1 polymer ?
#
loop_
_entity_poly.entity_id
_entity_poly.type
_entity_poly.pdbx_seq_one_letter_code
_entity_poly.pdbx_strand_id
1 'polypeptide(L)'
;MDLQKENQVKELKELIKGLGANKTENAIVNVCSAAPVINDVVANLDYQLNYKNIQTSHKKRSDEEDLKVLLQELQHIKPRRYTPGRKLERYSNIKANVYSHLEPMRQIFTIAVNDTIQRLQRNLHADEDQEGQKSDDETEM
;
A
#
# COMPACT_ATOMS: atom_id res chain seq x y z
N MET A 1 20.72 13.12 -6.36
CA MET A 1 21.81 13.59 -7.24
C MET A 1 21.79 12.81 -8.56
N ASP A 2 21.65 11.48 -8.51
CA ASP A 2 21.67 10.62 -9.71
C ASP A 2 20.54 10.89 -10.71
N LEU A 3 19.30 11.05 -10.24
CA LEU A 3 18.15 11.26 -11.13
C LEU A 3 18.25 12.55 -11.98
N GLN A 4 18.79 13.62 -11.41
CA GLN A 4 18.98 14.88 -12.15
C GLN A 4 20.05 14.72 -13.23
N LYS A 5 21.13 14.00 -12.93
CA LYS A 5 22.18 13.69 -13.89
C LYS A 5 21.69 12.75 -14.99
N GLU A 6 20.85 11.77 -14.64
CA GLU A 6 20.21 10.87 -15.59
C GLU A 6 19.33 11.64 -16.59
N ASN A 7 18.51 12.57 -16.10
CA ASN A 7 17.67 13.41 -16.96
C ASN A 7 18.50 14.28 -17.91
N GLN A 8 19.55 14.95 -17.40
CA GLN A 8 20.47 15.73 -18.23
C GLN A 8 21.12 14.89 -19.33
N VAL A 9 21.55 13.67 -19.00
CA VAL A 9 22.14 12.75 -19.99
C VAL A 9 21.12 12.32 -21.03
N LYS A 10 19.87 12.09 -20.62
CA LYS A 10 18.78 11.72 -21.54
C LYS A 10 18.47 12.86 -22.52
N GLU A 11 18.39 14.09 -22.04
CA GLU A 11 18.18 15.29 -22.86
C GLU A 11 19.29 15.49 -23.89
N LEU A 12 20.56 15.40 -23.46
CA LEU A 12 21.71 15.51 -24.37
C LEU A 12 21.70 14.42 -25.45
N LYS A 13 21.32 13.18 -25.09
CA LYS A 13 21.18 12.09 -26.06
C LYS A 13 20.11 12.39 -27.11
N GLU A 14 18.99 12.98 -26.72
CA GLU A 14 17.93 13.37 -27.66
C GLU A 14 18.39 14.50 -28.59
N LEU A 15 19.08 15.52 -28.07
CA LEU A 15 19.66 16.57 -28.89
C LEU A 15 20.68 16.03 -29.91
N ILE A 16 21.55 15.11 -29.47
CA ILE A 16 22.50 14.45 -30.37
C ILE A 16 21.77 13.60 -31.40
N LYS A 17 20.71 12.87 -31.05
CA LYS A 17 19.88 12.12 -32.00
C LYS A 17 19.25 13.05 -33.04
N GLY A 18 18.77 14.22 -32.63
CA GLY A 18 18.17 15.25 -33.50
C GLY A 18 19.09 15.75 -34.62
N LEU A 19 20.41 15.65 -34.46
CA LEU A 19 21.38 15.98 -35.52
C LEU A 19 21.29 15.06 -36.76
N GLY A 20 20.66 13.90 -36.66
CA GLY A 20 20.46 12.98 -37.79
C GLY A 20 21.78 12.50 -38.42
N ALA A 21 21.90 12.59 -39.75
CA ALA A 21 23.09 12.19 -40.48
C ALA A 21 24.28 13.17 -40.34
N ASN A 22 24.05 14.39 -39.85
CA ASN A 22 25.06 15.47 -39.75
C ASN A 22 25.86 15.43 -38.43
N LYS A 23 26.11 14.24 -37.89
CA LYS A 23 26.87 14.05 -36.64
C LYS A 23 28.37 14.17 -36.91
N THR A 24 28.88 15.40 -36.86
CA THR A 24 30.32 15.66 -36.74
C THR A 24 30.68 15.91 -35.28
N GLU A 25 31.94 15.69 -34.91
CA GLU A 25 32.41 15.97 -33.54
C GLU A 25 32.14 17.42 -33.13
N ASN A 26 32.43 18.36 -34.03
CA ASN A 26 32.16 19.78 -33.82
C ASN A 26 30.66 20.07 -33.65
N ALA A 27 29.79 19.43 -34.43
CA ALA A 27 28.34 19.61 -34.30
C ALA A 27 27.82 19.08 -32.95
N ILE A 28 28.35 17.94 -32.48
CA ILE A 28 27.99 17.36 -31.18
C ILE A 28 28.43 18.29 -30.04
N VAL A 29 29.68 18.77 -30.07
CA VAL A 29 30.20 19.69 -29.04
C VAL A 29 29.40 20.99 -29.01
N ASN A 30 29.09 21.57 -30.18
CA ASN A 30 28.31 22.80 -30.29
C ASN A 30 26.88 22.64 -29.77
N VAL A 31 26.22 21.52 -30.05
CA VAL A 31 24.86 21.27 -29.53
C VAL A 31 24.87 21.01 -28.03
N CYS A 32 25.84 20.26 -27.52
CA CYS A 32 25.98 20.02 -26.08
C CYS A 32 26.26 21.31 -25.30
N SER A 33 27.06 22.23 -25.84
CA SER A 33 27.35 23.52 -25.21
C SER A 33 26.18 24.50 -25.29
N ALA A 34 25.37 24.43 -26.37
CA ALA A 34 24.17 25.24 -26.54
C ALA A 34 22.95 24.71 -25.76
N ALA A 35 22.97 23.45 -25.31
CA ALA A 35 21.83 22.81 -24.65
C ALA A 35 21.23 23.62 -23.47
N PRO A 36 22.01 24.22 -22.56
CA PRO A 36 21.44 25.05 -21.48
C PRO A 36 20.69 26.27 -22.01
N VAL A 37 21.26 26.96 -23.01
CA VAL A 37 20.66 28.15 -23.63
C VAL A 37 19.37 27.79 -24.37
N ILE A 38 19.35 26.64 -25.06
CA ILE A 38 18.16 26.13 -25.73
C ILE A 38 17.05 25.88 -24.71
N ASN A 39 17.38 25.23 -23.59
CA ASN A 39 16.42 24.97 -22.51
C ASN A 39 15.86 26.28 -21.91
N ASP A 40 16.70 27.29 -21.69
CA ASP A 40 16.26 28.59 -21.17
C ASP A 40 15.31 29.31 -22.14
N VAL A 41 15.61 29.28 -23.44
CA VAL A 41 14.76 29.87 -24.49
C VAL A 41 13.41 29.16 -24.55
N VAL A 42 13.41 27.82 -24.52
CA VAL A 42 12.17 27.02 -24.51
C VAL A 42 11.35 27.29 -23.25
N ALA A 43 11.98 27.35 -22.08
CA ALA A 43 11.28 27.64 -20.82
C ALA A 43 10.65 29.04 -20.82
N ASN A 44 11.33 30.04 -21.36
CA ASN A 44 10.79 31.39 -21.48
C ASN A 44 9.62 31.45 -22.49
N LEU A 45 9.72 30.71 -23.60
CA LEU A 45 8.63 30.61 -24.57
C LEU A 45 7.40 29.94 -23.96
N ASP A 46 7.58 28.81 -23.27
CA ASP A 46 6.50 28.09 -22.58
C ASP A 46 5.82 28.99 -21.54
N TYR A 47 6.61 29.78 -20.80
CA TYR A 47 6.09 30.77 -19.85
C TYR A 47 5.22 31.83 -20.54
N GLN A 48 5.71 32.42 -21.64
CA GLN A 48 4.96 33.44 -22.39
C GLN A 48 3.66 32.89 -23.00
N LEU A 49 3.68 31.64 -23.44
CA LEU A 49 2.52 30.98 -24.04
C LEU A 49 1.53 30.45 -22.99
N ASN A 50 1.82 30.59 -21.68
CA ASN A 50 1.11 29.91 -20.59
C ASN A 50 0.98 28.40 -20.86
N TYR A 51 1.97 27.82 -21.55
CA TYR A 51 1.98 26.41 -21.89
C TYR A 51 2.28 25.61 -20.62
N LYS A 52 1.24 25.02 -20.03
CA LYS A 52 1.41 24.07 -18.94
C LYS A 52 1.86 22.76 -19.56
N ASN A 53 3.16 22.49 -19.53
CA ASN A 53 3.70 21.19 -19.87
C ASN A 53 3.14 20.16 -18.86
N ILE A 54 2.03 19.52 -19.22
CA ILE A 54 1.48 18.38 -18.49
C ILE A 54 2.40 17.22 -18.83
N GLN A 55 3.54 17.15 -18.14
CA GLN A 55 4.34 15.94 -18.17
C GLN A 55 3.52 14.84 -17.50
N THR A 56 2.89 14.01 -18.33
CA THR A 56 2.44 12.67 -17.94
C THR A 56 3.66 11.77 -17.78
N SER A 57 4.65 12.23 -17.00
CA SER A 57 5.59 11.32 -16.38
C SER A 57 4.72 10.42 -15.52
N HIS A 58 4.95 9.11 -15.57
CA HIS A 58 4.41 8.22 -14.56
C HIS A 58 5.00 8.66 -13.21
N LYS A 59 4.40 9.69 -12.60
CA LYS A 59 4.60 10.02 -11.20
C LYS A 59 4.34 8.72 -10.47
N LYS A 60 5.33 8.29 -9.68
CA LYS A 60 5.18 7.23 -8.70
C LYS A 60 3.81 7.44 -8.08
N ARG A 61 2.91 6.46 -8.26
CA ARG A 61 1.51 6.52 -7.87
C ARG A 61 1.49 7.06 -6.44
N SER A 62 0.90 8.24 -6.22
CA SER A 62 0.75 8.81 -4.88
C SER A 62 -0.40 8.07 -4.21
N ASP A 63 -0.23 6.75 -4.07
CA ASP A 63 -1.23 5.85 -3.51
C ASP A 63 -1.61 6.32 -2.10
N GLU A 64 -0.69 6.98 -1.40
CA GLU A 64 -0.90 7.43 -0.03
C GLU A 64 -1.77 8.70 0.07
N GLU A 65 -1.60 9.68 -0.82
CA GLU A 65 -2.47 10.87 -0.85
C GLU A 65 -3.87 10.52 -1.32
N ASP A 66 -3.97 9.72 -2.39
CA ASP A 66 -5.25 9.29 -2.93
C ASP A 66 -6.04 8.46 -1.88
N LEU A 67 -5.36 7.55 -1.18
CA LEU A 67 -5.96 6.72 -0.14
C LEU A 67 -6.34 7.54 1.11
N LYS A 68 -5.57 8.58 1.44
CA LYS A 68 -5.89 9.51 2.53
C LYS A 68 -7.15 10.32 2.22
N VAL A 69 -7.30 10.83 1.00
CA VAL A 69 -8.52 11.51 0.54
C VAL A 69 -9.72 10.56 0.59
N LEU A 70 -9.55 9.34 0.08
CA LEU A 70 -10.59 8.30 0.08
C LEU A 70 -11.04 7.94 1.51
N LEU A 71 -10.09 7.80 2.44
CA LEU A 71 -10.38 7.57 3.86
C LEU A 71 -11.15 8.74 4.48
N GLN A 72 -10.74 9.97 4.20
CA GLN A 72 -11.34 11.17 4.76
C GLN A 72 -12.81 11.31 4.33
N GLU A 73 -13.09 11.06 3.05
CA GLU A 73 -14.46 11.03 2.49
C GLU A 73 -15.29 9.87 3.06
N LEU A 74 -14.73 8.66 3.13
CA LEU A 74 -15.43 7.50 3.69
C LEU A 74 -15.81 7.67 5.18
N GLN A 75 -14.98 8.37 5.95
CA GLN A 75 -15.28 8.72 7.35
C GLN A 75 -16.51 9.63 7.47
N HIS A 76 -16.73 10.53 6.50
CA HIS A 76 -17.87 11.45 6.49
C HIS A 76 -19.16 10.76 6.04
N ILE A 77 -19.08 9.98 4.96
CA ILE A 77 -20.24 9.31 4.36
C ILE A 77 -20.80 8.19 5.26
N LYS A 78 -19.97 7.62 6.14
CA LYS A 78 -20.32 6.48 7.03
C LYS A 78 -21.20 5.45 6.30
N PRO A 79 -20.72 4.83 5.21
CA PRO A 79 -21.56 4.02 4.33
C PRO A 79 -22.21 2.80 5.00
N ARG A 80 -21.68 2.36 6.15
CA ARG A 80 -22.25 1.28 6.97
C ARG A 80 -23.25 1.75 8.03
N ARG A 81 -23.49 3.05 8.16
CA ARG A 81 -24.48 3.59 9.10
C ARG A 81 -25.87 3.22 8.60
N TYR A 82 -26.63 2.54 9.45
CA TYR A 82 -28.02 2.21 9.17
C TYR A 82 -28.80 3.49 8.86
N THR A 83 -29.41 3.54 7.67
CA THR A 83 -30.27 4.64 7.24
C THR A 83 -31.66 4.05 6.98
N PRO A 84 -32.70 4.43 7.75
CA PRO A 84 -34.03 3.87 7.57
C PRO A 84 -34.54 4.12 6.14
N GLY A 85 -35.05 3.07 5.49
CA GLY A 85 -35.54 3.12 4.11
C GLY A 85 -34.50 2.85 3.01
N ARG A 86 -33.20 2.78 3.33
CA ARG A 86 -32.15 2.46 2.36
C ARG A 86 -32.08 0.96 2.09
N LYS A 87 -32.93 0.47 1.17
CA LYS A 87 -32.94 -0.91 0.66
C LYS A 87 -32.80 -0.91 -0.86
N LEU A 88 -32.08 -1.87 -1.42
CA LEU A 88 -32.01 -2.06 -2.87
C LEU A 88 -33.29 -2.77 -3.34
N GLU A 89 -34.23 -2.03 -3.94
CA GLU A 89 -35.54 -2.58 -4.35
C GLU A 89 -35.44 -3.75 -5.33
N ARG A 90 -34.39 -3.77 -6.18
CA ARG A 90 -34.17 -4.80 -7.20
C ARG A 90 -33.46 -6.06 -6.70
N TYR A 91 -32.91 -6.05 -5.50
CA TYR A 91 -32.04 -7.12 -4.98
C TYR A 91 -32.59 -7.74 -3.69
N SER A 92 -33.90 -8.02 -3.65
CA SER A 92 -34.55 -8.72 -2.52
C SER A 92 -33.94 -10.08 -2.20
N ASN A 93 -33.31 -10.72 -3.20
CA ASN A 93 -32.81 -12.08 -3.11
C ASN A 93 -31.31 -12.15 -2.73
N ILE A 94 -30.62 -11.00 -2.67
CA ILE A 94 -29.23 -10.96 -2.23
C ILE A 94 -29.23 -10.95 -0.71
N LYS A 95 -28.72 -12.03 -0.13
CA LYS A 95 -28.55 -12.14 1.33
C LYS A 95 -27.65 -11.01 1.83
N ALA A 96 -28.03 -10.35 2.92
CA ALA A 96 -27.29 -9.23 3.50
C ALA A 96 -25.83 -9.59 3.88
N ASN A 97 -25.57 -10.87 4.16
CA ASN A 97 -24.25 -11.40 4.40
C ASN A 97 -23.93 -12.48 3.35
N VAL A 98 -22.94 -12.22 2.50
CA VAL A 98 -22.44 -13.17 1.48
C VAL A 98 -21.86 -14.43 2.14
N TYR A 99 -21.33 -14.28 3.36
CA TYR A 99 -20.76 -15.36 4.16
C TYR A 99 -21.78 -16.04 5.09
N SER A 100 -23.09 -15.80 4.92
CA SER A 100 -24.11 -16.45 5.77
C SER A 100 -24.03 -17.98 5.73
N HIS A 101 -23.50 -18.54 4.63
CA HIS A 101 -23.29 -19.97 4.45
C HIS A 101 -22.11 -20.53 5.28
N LEU A 102 -21.24 -19.66 5.80
CA LEU A 102 -20.11 -20.00 6.65
C LEU A 102 -20.43 -19.93 8.14
N GLU A 103 -21.60 -19.42 8.54
CA GLU A 103 -22.02 -19.40 9.95
C GLU A 103 -22.03 -20.79 10.61
N PRO A 104 -22.46 -21.88 9.93
CA PRO A 104 -22.30 -23.24 10.48
C PRO A 104 -20.83 -23.62 10.68
N MET A 105 -19.95 -23.24 9.76
CA MET A 105 -18.50 -23.47 9.85
C MET A 105 -17.85 -22.69 11.00
N ARG A 106 -18.32 -21.47 11.25
CA ARG A 106 -17.89 -20.65 12.38
C ARG A 106 -18.23 -21.31 13.71
N GLN A 107 -19.42 -21.89 13.84
CA GLN A 107 -19.81 -22.61 15.06
C GLN A 107 -18.92 -23.83 15.31
N ILE A 108 -18.66 -24.63 14.26
CA ILE A 108 -17.75 -25.79 14.34
C ILE A 108 -16.34 -25.35 14.75
N PHE A 109 -15.83 -24.27 14.16
CA PHE A 109 -14.52 -23.72 14.51
C PHE A 109 -14.45 -23.26 15.98
N THR A 110 -15.48 -22.55 16.46
CA THR A 110 -15.54 -22.11 17.86
C THR A 110 -15.57 -23.28 18.83
N ILE A 111 -16.32 -24.35 18.51
CA ILE A 111 -16.34 -25.57 19.32
C ILE A 111 -14.95 -26.22 19.35
N ALA A 112 -14.30 -26.40 18.20
CA ALA A 112 -12.96 -27.00 18.12
C ALA A 112 -11.89 -26.19 18.88
N VAL A 113 -11.95 -24.85 18.82
CA VAL A 113 -11.05 -23.97 19.57
C VAL A 113 -11.29 -24.11 21.07
N ASN A 114 -12.55 -24.10 21.51
CA ASN A 114 -12.89 -24.26 22.94
C ASN A 114 -12.49 -25.63 23.48
N ASP A 115 -12.67 -26.71 22.71
CA ASP A 115 -12.21 -28.06 23.09
C ASP A 115 -10.70 -28.10 23.25
N THR A 116 -9.96 -27.44 22.34
CA THR A 116 -8.50 -27.35 22.42
C THR A 116 -8.08 -26.55 23.65
N ILE A 117 -8.72 -25.43 23.93
CA ILE A 117 -8.47 -24.62 25.12
C ILE A 117 -8.73 -25.44 26.40
N GLN A 118 -9.86 -26.15 26.49
CA GLN A 118 -10.16 -27.00 27.65
C GLN A 118 -9.13 -28.13 27.83
N ARG A 119 -8.67 -28.76 26.75
CA ARG A 119 -7.59 -29.77 26.81
C ARG A 119 -6.29 -29.17 27.33
N LEU A 120 -5.91 -27.99 26.84
CA LEU A 120 -4.69 -27.30 27.26
C LEU A 120 -4.78 -26.84 28.73
N GLN A 121 -5.95 -26.35 29.17
CA GLN A 121 -6.20 -25.98 30.57
C GLN A 121 -6.15 -27.20 31.51
N ARG A 122 -6.61 -28.37 31.06
CA ARG A 122 -6.51 -29.61 31.84
C ARG A 122 -5.06 -30.05 32.04
N ASN A 123 -4.20 -29.82 31.05
CA ASN A 123 -2.77 -30.13 31.14
C ASN A 123 -1.99 -29.11 31.98
N LEU A 124 -2.55 -27.94 32.28
CA LEU A 124 -1.94 -26.93 33.14
C LEU A 124 -2.08 -27.26 34.64
N HIS A 125 -3.12 -27.98 35.03
CA HIS A 125 -3.37 -28.36 36.44
C HIS A 125 -2.77 -29.74 36.81
N ALA A 126 -2.13 -30.44 35.88
CA ALA A 126 -1.59 -31.79 36.12
C ALA A 126 -0.18 -31.79 36.76
N ASP A 127 0.48 -30.63 36.81
CA ASP A 127 1.87 -30.50 37.28
C ASP A 127 2.00 -29.91 38.71
N GLU A 128 0.90 -29.56 39.39
CA GLU A 128 0.97 -28.94 40.74
C GLU A 128 0.81 -29.93 41.92
N ASP A 129 0.53 -31.21 41.70
CA ASP A 129 0.22 -32.18 42.77
C ASP A 129 1.30 -33.26 43.03
N GLN A 130 2.58 -33.05 42.68
CA GLN A 130 3.66 -34.02 42.98
C GLN A 130 4.92 -33.49 43.68
N GLU A 131 4.88 -32.32 44.31
CA GLU A 131 5.96 -31.91 45.21
C GLU A 131 5.45 -31.56 46.61
N GLY A 132 5.44 -32.57 47.49
CA GLY A 132 5.46 -32.33 48.94
C GLY A 132 4.69 -33.35 49.78
N GLN A 133 5.26 -34.52 50.06
CA GLN A 133 5.50 -34.98 51.44
C GLN A 133 6.22 -36.34 51.49
N LYS A 134 7.54 -36.29 51.57
CA LYS A 134 8.43 -37.19 52.35
C LYS A 134 9.38 -36.22 53.05
N SER A 135 9.68 -36.26 54.34
CA SER A 135 9.53 -37.23 55.42
C SER A 135 10.05 -36.46 56.64
N ASP A 136 9.51 -36.68 57.84
CA ASP A 136 10.33 -36.66 59.05
C ASP A 136 9.70 -37.64 60.05
N ASP A 137 10.48 -38.68 60.32
CA ASP A 137 10.24 -39.75 61.29
C ASP A 137 11.22 -39.49 62.44
N GLU A 138 10.72 -39.16 63.63
CA GLU A 138 11.47 -39.29 64.89
C GLU A 138 10.53 -39.81 66.00
N THR A 139 10.52 -41.13 66.14
CA THR A 139 10.76 -41.91 67.37
C THR A 139 10.74 -41.11 68.70
N GLU A 140 9.91 -41.48 69.68
CA GLU A 140 10.26 -42.36 70.83
C GLU A 140 9.10 -42.46 71.86
N MET A 141 9.17 -43.50 72.70
CA MET A 141 8.24 -43.94 73.76
C MET A 141 7.89 -42.89 74.83
#